data_AF-A0A1E9HC20-F1
#
_entry.id   AF-A0A1E9HC20-F1
#
_cell.length_a   1.000
_cell.length_b   1.000
_cell.length_c   1.000
_cell.angle_alpha   90.00
_cell.angle_beta   90.00
_cell.angle_gamma   90.00
#
_symmetry.space_group_name_H-M   'P 1'
#
loop_
_entity.id
_entity.type
_entity.pdbx_description
1 polymer ?
#
loop_
_entity_poly.entity_id
_entity_poly.type
_entity_poly.pdbx_seq_one_letter_code
_entity_poly.pdbx_strand_id
1 'polypeptide(L)'
;MNGERMAEAHLESELTTAAVLATYGRIHKLPVDHGARILSPEIRRVLLERFAQQGTPSEKISEIEGLIAAAQQHIGSDAAKPLSAVAYDKSRRQFVSRLVRAGSAGVRLWPPTSQTVRAQLGGQQWNTAMRSLGIPISTRGKAPGPTRFSREEYVQSVTDFIADSQSDQSFRAYGEWVAHQNALGAHRPSGPALRKFFGSWSAAKEAQATERQE
;
A
#
# COMPACT_ATOMS: atom_id res chain seq x y z
N MET A 1 1.34 -13.15 -25.18
CA MET A 1 2.07 -13.05 -23.89
C MET A 1 2.06 -11.66 -23.22
N ASN A 2 2.20 -10.52 -23.91
CA ASN A 2 2.10 -9.20 -23.23
C ASN A 2 0.65 -8.75 -22.98
N GLY A 3 -0.28 -9.04 -23.90
CA GLY A 3 -1.70 -8.68 -23.76
C GLY A 3 -2.41 -9.37 -22.60
N GLU A 4 -2.19 -10.68 -22.41
CA GLU A 4 -2.84 -11.45 -21.34
C GLU A 4 -2.40 -11.02 -19.94
N ARG A 5 -1.11 -10.69 -19.75
CA ARG A 5 -0.60 -10.17 -18.47
C ARG A 5 -1.16 -8.79 -18.14
N MET A 6 -1.36 -7.94 -19.15
CA MET A 6 -1.97 -6.62 -18.96
C MET A 6 -3.46 -6.74 -18.59
N ALA A 7 -4.17 -7.67 -19.22
CA ALA A 7 -5.57 -7.97 -18.90
C ALA A 7 -5.72 -8.51 -17.47
N GLU A 8 -4.87 -9.47 -17.05
CA GLU A 8 -4.90 -9.99 -15.68
C GLU A 8 -4.61 -8.89 -14.64
N ALA A 9 -3.62 -8.04 -14.90
CA ALA A 9 -3.29 -6.91 -14.02
C ALA A 9 -4.44 -5.90 -13.89
N HIS A 10 -5.17 -5.64 -14.98
CA HIS A 10 -6.34 -4.78 -14.99
C HIS A 10 -7.46 -5.37 -14.11
N LEU A 11 -7.78 -6.65 -14.30
CA LEU A 11 -8.81 -7.34 -13.51
C LEU A 11 -8.49 -7.37 -12.02
N GLU A 12 -7.23 -7.64 -11.65
CA GLU A 12 -6.81 -7.64 -10.25
C GLU A 12 -6.89 -6.22 -9.64
N SER A 13 -6.58 -5.18 -10.42
CA SER A 13 -6.77 -3.78 -10.00
C SER A 13 -8.24 -3.44 -9.74
N GLU A 14 -9.14 -3.87 -10.62
CA GLU A 14 -10.59 -3.68 -10.46
C GLU A 14 -11.14 -4.44 -9.24
N LEU A 15 -10.71 -5.70 -9.02
CA LEU A 15 -11.09 -6.48 -7.84
C LEU A 15 -10.63 -5.81 -6.53
N THR A 16 -9.45 -5.22 -6.55
CA THR A 16 -8.91 -4.46 -5.41
C THR A 16 -9.64 -3.14 -5.20
N THR A 17 -10.03 -2.45 -6.27
CA THR A 17 -10.91 -1.28 -6.20
C THR A 17 -12.26 -1.65 -5.57
N ALA A 18 -12.90 -2.73 -6.05
CA ALA A 18 -14.15 -3.25 -5.50
C ALA A 18 -14.02 -3.58 -4.00
N ALA A 19 -12.91 -4.19 -3.59
CA ALA A 19 -12.63 -4.47 -2.19
C ALA A 19 -12.55 -3.22 -1.32
N VAL A 20 -11.85 -2.17 -1.78
CA VAL A 20 -11.74 -0.91 -1.04
C VAL A 20 -13.11 -0.27 -0.89
N LEU A 21 -13.88 -0.16 -1.99
CA LEU A 21 -15.20 0.48 -1.97
C LEU A 21 -16.21 -0.29 -1.12
N ALA A 22 -16.27 -1.62 -1.23
CA ALA A 22 -17.15 -2.43 -0.39
C ALA A 22 -16.79 -2.30 1.11
N THR A 23 -15.48 -2.29 1.41
CA THR A 23 -14.98 -2.13 2.79
C THR A 23 -15.28 -0.73 3.32
N TYR A 24 -15.15 0.30 2.48
CA TYR A 24 -15.52 1.67 2.80
C TYR A 24 -17.00 1.76 3.18
N GLY A 25 -17.89 1.27 2.31
CA GLY A 25 -19.34 1.26 2.57
C GLY A 25 -19.68 0.57 3.89
N ARG A 26 -19.01 -0.55 4.18
CA ARG A 26 -19.20 -1.31 5.42
C ARG A 26 -18.75 -0.54 6.66
N ILE A 27 -17.57 0.08 6.62
CA ILE A 27 -17.01 0.85 7.76
C ILE A 27 -17.88 2.08 8.06
N HIS A 28 -18.35 2.76 7.01
CA HIS A 28 -19.19 3.95 7.13
C HIS A 28 -20.68 3.64 7.31
N LYS A 29 -21.06 2.35 7.37
CA LYS A 29 -22.44 1.87 7.54
C LYS A 29 -23.41 2.50 6.53
N LEU A 30 -22.97 2.58 5.27
CA LEU A 30 -23.78 3.15 4.20
C LEU A 30 -24.99 2.25 3.90
N PRO A 31 -26.14 2.83 3.52
CA PRO A 31 -27.32 2.06 3.15
C PRO A 31 -27.04 1.22 1.90
N VAL A 32 -27.37 -0.07 1.97
CA VAL A 32 -27.09 -1.04 0.89
C VAL A 32 -28.33 -1.23 0.03
N ASP A 33 -28.22 -0.90 -1.26
CA ASP A 33 -29.19 -1.31 -2.26
C ASP A 33 -28.79 -2.67 -2.86
N HIS A 34 -29.56 -3.72 -2.53
CA HIS A 34 -29.29 -5.08 -2.99
C HIS A 34 -29.68 -5.30 -4.47
N GLY A 35 -30.40 -4.34 -5.07
CA GLY A 35 -30.73 -4.30 -6.49
C GLY A 35 -29.60 -3.79 -7.38
N ALA A 36 -28.57 -3.14 -6.80
CA ALA A 36 -27.46 -2.59 -7.54
C ALA A 36 -26.68 -3.68 -8.31
N ARG A 37 -26.39 -3.42 -9.59
CA ARG A 37 -25.60 -4.27 -10.49
C ARG A 37 -24.54 -3.43 -11.16
N ILE A 38 -23.46 -3.19 -10.43
CA ILE A 38 -22.41 -2.23 -10.80
C ILE A 38 -21.09 -2.88 -11.23
N LEU A 39 -20.90 -4.17 -10.91
CA LEU A 39 -19.73 -4.92 -11.35
C LEU A 39 -19.94 -5.43 -12.77
N SER A 40 -18.89 -5.38 -13.59
CA SER A 40 -18.92 -6.02 -14.91
C SER A 40 -19.12 -7.54 -14.77
N PRO A 41 -19.68 -8.22 -15.80
CA PRO A 41 -19.86 -9.67 -15.76
C PRO A 41 -18.56 -10.44 -15.46
N GLU A 42 -17.43 -9.94 -15.96
CA GLU A 42 -16.12 -10.55 -15.75
C GLU A 42 -15.64 -10.42 -14.30
N ILE A 43 -15.67 -9.21 -13.73
CA ILE A 43 -15.30 -8.99 -12.32
C ILE A 43 -16.23 -9.76 -11.39
N ARG A 44 -17.53 -9.77 -11.69
CA ARG A 44 -18.52 -10.57 -10.94
C ARG A 44 -18.16 -12.05 -10.95
N ARG A 45 -17.81 -12.61 -12.11
CA ARG A 45 -17.41 -14.02 -12.23
C ARG A 45 -16.17 -14.32 -11.39
N VAL A 46 -15.11 -13.52 -11.51
CA VAL A 46 -13.86 -13.75 -10.76
C VAL A 46 -14.09 -13.58 -9.26
N LEU A 47 -14.89 -12.61 -8.84
CA LEU A 47 -15.23 -12.42 -7.42
C LEU A 47 -16.01 -13.62 -6.86
N LEU A 48 -16.95 -14.19 -7.62
CA LEU A 48 -17.68 -15.40 -7.24
C LEU A 48 -16.77 -16.63 -7.14
N GLU A 49 -15.77 -16.77 -8.03
CA GLU A 49 -14.75 -17.81 -7.92
C GLU A 49 -13.94 -17.65 -6.63
N ARG A 50 -13.52 -16.42 -6.29
CA ARG A 50 -12.83 -16.12 -5.03
C ARG A 50 -13.71 -16.46 -3.83
N PHE A 51 -15.00 -16.12 -3.88
CA PHE A 51 -15.97 -16.46 -2.84
C PHE A 51 -16.06 -17.97 -2.62
N ALA A 52 -16.20 -18.75 -3.70
CA ALA A 52 -16.25 -20.20 -3.62
C ALA A 52 -14.96 -20.79 -3.02
N GLN A 53 -13.78 -20.28 -3.44
CA GLN A 53 -12.49 -20.74 -2.93
C GLN A 53 -12.32 -20.50 -1.43
N GLN A 54 -12.77 -19.34 -0.93
CA GLN A 54 -12.64 -18.97 0.47
C GLN A 54 -13.86 -19.39 1.33
N GLY A 55 -14.93 -19.93 0.74
CA GLY A 55 -16.14 -20.34 1.46
C GLY A 55 -17.08 -19.16 1.83
N THR A 56 -17.06 -18.08 1.04
CA THR A 56 -18.07 -17.03 1.12
C THR A 56 -19.31 -17.46 0.32
N PRO A 57 -20.52 -17.37 0.87
CA PRO A 57 -21.74 -17.67 0.13
C PRO A 57 -21.95 -16.70 -1.05
N SER A 58 -22.43 -17.22 -2.19
CA SER A 58 -22.57 -16.45 -3.43
C SER A 58 -23.65 -15.36 -3.33
N GLU A 59 -24.66 -15.54 -2.48
CA GLU A 59 -25.73 -14.56 -2.23
C GLU A 59 -25.20 -13.23 -1.69
N LYS A 60 -24.00 -13.21 -1.09
CA LYS A 60 -23.35 -11.98 -0.64
C LYS A 60 -22.93 -11.04 -1.76
N ILE A 61 -22.91 -11.51 -3.01
CA ILE A 61 -22.52 -10.67 -4.14
C ILE A 61 -23.40 -9.41 -4.24
N SER A 62 -24.71 -9.54 -3.98
CA SER A 62 -25.66 -8.42 -4.02
C SER A 62 -25.39 -7.40 -2.90
N GLU A 63 -25.00 -7.87 -1.70
CA GLU A 63 -24.58 -7.00 -0.59
C GLU A 63 -23.31 -6.22 -0.98
N ILE A 64 -22.33 -6.89 -1.58
CA ILE A 64 -21.08 -6.26 -2.02
C ILE A 64 -21.34 -5.22 -3.11
N GLU A 65 -22.13 -5.54 -4.14
CA GLU A 65 -22.48 -4.59 -5.20
C GLU A 65 -23.20 -3.36 -4.63
N GLY A 66 -24.15 -3.56 -3.71
CA GLY A 66 -24.85 -2.47 -3.04
C GLY A 66 -23.92 -1.60 -2.18
N LEU A 67 -22.96 -2.20 -1.47
CA LEU A 67 -21.95 -1.47 -0.69
C LEU A 67 -21.03 -0.63 -1.58
N ILE A 68 -20.62 -1.15 -2.74
CA ILE A 68 -19.77 -0.42 -3.68
C ILE A 68 -20.55 0.74 -4.29
N ALA A 69 -21.79 0.51 -4.74
CA ALA A 69 -22.64 1.57 -5.29
C ALA A 69 -22.86 2.70 -4.28
N ALA A 70 -23.19 2.35 -3.03
CA ALA A 70 -23.36 3.31 -1.95
C ALA A 70 -22.06 4.07 -1.64
N ALA A 71 -20.91 3.38 -1.66
CA ALA A 71 -19.62 4.01 -1.46
C ALA A 71 -19.29 5.01 -2.57
N GLN A 72 -19.50 4.66 -3.83
CA GLN A 72 -19.26 5.56 -4.98
C GLN A 72 -20.10 6.84 -4.87
N GLN A 73 -21.39 6.70 -4.56
CA GLN A 73 -22.27 7.85 -4.34
C GLN A 73 -21.81 8.72 -3.16
N HIS A 74 -21.46 8.09 -2.04
CA HIS A 74 -21.06 8.81 -0.83
C HIS A 74 -19.70 9.50 -0.98
N ILE A 75 -18.73 8.87 -1.66
CA ILE A 75 -17.40 9.44 -1.93
C ILE A 75 -17.51 10.68 -2.83
N GLY A 76 -18.47 10.71 -3.77
CA GLY A 76 -18.77 11.87 -4.59
C GLY A 76 -19.48 13.02 -3.86
N SER A 77 -19.75 12.89 -2.55
CA SER A 77 -20.41 13.91 -1.73
C SER A 77 -19.46 14.57 -0.74
N ASP A 78 -19.79 15.78 -0.27
CA ASP A 78 -19.02 16.49 0.76
C ASP A 78 -18.98 15.78 2.13
N ALA A 79 -19.80 14.74 2.32
CA ALA A 79 -19.85 13.95 3.55
C ALA A 79 -18.79 12.83 3.62
N ALA A 80 -18.01 12.63 2.55
CA ALA A 80 -17.00 11.59 2.48
C ALA A 80 -15.95 11.73 3.59
N LYS A 81 -15.55 10.61 4.19
CA LYS A 81 -14.59 10.57 5.31
C LYS A 81 -13.36 9.76 4.93
N PRO A 82 -12.20 10.03 5.53
CA PRO A 82 -11.01 9.25 5.24
C PRO A 82 -11.10 7.80 5.70
N LEU A 83 -10.54 6.90 4.88
CA LEU A 83 -10.33 5.50 5.22
C LEU A 83 -8.85 5.25 5.55
N SER A 84 -8.56 4.73 6.74
CA SER A 84 -7.20 4.34 7.13
C SER A 84 -6.90 2.88 6.80
N ALA A 85 -5.64 2.57 6.50
CA ALA A 85 -5.21 1.18 6.26
C ALA A 85 -5.52 0.25 7.45
N VAL A 86 -5.41 0.76 8.68
CA VAL A 86 -5.71 0.00 9.91
C VAL A 86 -7.21 -0.33 10.01
N ALA A 87 -8.08 0.64 9.70
CA ALA A 87 -9.53 0.41 9.68
C ALA A 87 -9.92 -0.58 8.58
N TYR A 88 -9.32 -0.44 7.40
CA TYR A 88 -9.48 -1.39 6.30
C TYR A 88 -9.09 -2.82 6.71
N ASP A 89 -7.86 -3.03 7.23
CA ASP A 89 -7.40 -4.37 7.63
C ASP A 89 -8.22 -4.95 8.80
N LYS A 90 -8.70 -4.11 9.72
CA LYS A 90 -9.63 -4.54 10.77
C LYS A 90 -10.94 -5.07 10.18
N SER A 91 -11.55 -4.33 9.26
CA SER A 91 -12.79 -4.74 8.59
C SER A 91 -12.58 -5.99 7.74
N ARG A 92 -11.49 -6.04 6.97
CA ARG A 92 -11.06 -7.23 6.22
C ARG A 92 -10.94 -8.45 7.13
N ARG A 93 -10.26 -8.34 8.28
CA ARG A 93 -10.15 -9.47 9.22
C ARG A 93 -11.51 -9.95 9.70
N GLN A 94 -12.47 -9.06 9.95
CA GLN A 94 -13.83 -9.46 10.33
C GLN A 94 -14.58 -10.18 9.19
N PHE A 95 -14.32 -9.80 7.94
CA PHE A 95 -14.85 -10.49 6.78
C PHE A 95 -14.22 -11.89 6.64
N VAL A 96 -12.89 -11.96 6.71
CA VAL A 96 -12.13 -13.19 6.44
C VAL A 96 -12.16 -14.19 7.60
N SER A 97 -12.20 -13.75 8.85
CA SER A 97 -12.23 -14.66 10.03
C SER A 97 -13.47 -15.56 10.09
N ARG A 98 -14.52 -15.22 9.33
CA ARG A 98 -15.76 -16.00 9.23
C ARG A 98 -15.70 -17.07 8.13
N LEU A 99 -14.56 -17.21 7.47
CA LEU A 99 -14.40 -18.04 6.27
C LEU A 99 -13.68 -19.35 6.59
N VAL A 100 -14.28 -20.47 6.17
CA VAL A 100 -13.83 -21.83 6.46
C VAL A 100 -12.44 -22.14 5.90
N ARG A 101 -12.04 -21.49 4.81
CA ARG A 101 -10.81 -21.81 4.04
C ARG A 101 -9.76 -20.70 4.02
N ALA A 102 -9.85 -19.73 4.93
CA ALA A 102 -8.93 -18.58 4.97
C ALA A 102 -7.44 -18.92 5.19
N GLY A 103 -7.11 -20.17 5.58
CA GLY A 103 -5.74 -20.63 5.83
C GLY A 103 -5.17 -21.63 4.80
N SER A 104 -5.90 -21.96 3.74
CA SER A 104 -5.43 -22.94 2.75
C SER A 104 -4.38 -22.31 1.82
N ALA A 105 -3.23 -22.98 1.66
CA ALA A 105 -2.18 -22.55 0.73
C ALA A 105 -2.74 -22.40 -0.70
N GLY A 106 -2.39 -21.30 -1.37
CA GLY A 106 -2.83 -21.02 -2.75
C GLY A 106 -4.15 -20.24 -2.89
N VAL A 107 -4.90 -19.99 -1.82
CA VAL A 107 -6.13 -19.19 -1.89
C VAL A 107 -5.81 -17.70 -1.92
N ARG A 108 -6.13 -17.03 -3.04
CA ARG A 108 -6.11 -15.56 -3.12
C ARG A 108 -7.35 -15.02 -2.41
N LEU A 109 -7.18 -14.58 -1.16
CA LEU A 109 -8.29 -14.08 -0.35
C LEU A 109 -8.79 -12.72 -0.83
N TRP A 110 -10.11 -12.59 -0.92
CA TRP A 110 -10.78 -11.30 -1.11
C TRP A 110 -11.61 -10.97 0.14
N PRO A 111 -11.54 -9.74 0.69
CA PRO A 111 -10.70 -8.63 0.26
C PRO A 111 -9.18 -8.84 0.45
N PRO A 112 -8.32 -8.28 -0.42
CA PRO A 112 -6.87 -8.34 -0.29
C PRO A 112 -6.37 -7.46 0.88
N THR A 113 -5.12 -7.61 1.31
CA THR A 113 -4.56 -6.81 2.42
C THR A 113 -4.30 -5.35 2.02
N SER A 114 -4.15 -4.45 3.01
CA SER A 114 -3.76 -3.07 2.73
C SER A 114 -2.41 -2.95 2.01
N GLN A 115 -1.51 -3.92 2.15
CA GLN A 115 -0.25 -3.99 1.40
C GLN A 115 -0.50 -4.21 -0.10
N THR A 116 -1.38 -5.14 -0.46
CA THR A 116 -1.78 -5.37 -1.85
C THR A 116 -2.47 -4.15 -2.45
N VAL A 117 -3.38 -3.51 -1.70
CA VAL A 117 -4.05 -2.26 -2.13
C VAL A 117 -3.03 -1.18 -2.45
N ARG A 118 -2.04 -0.96 -1.59
CA ARG A 118 -0.96 0.01 -1.83
C ARG A 118 -0.15 -0.33 -3.09
N ALA A 119 0.18 -1.60 -3.27
CA ALA A 119 0.98 -2.05 -4.40
C ALA A 119 0.26 -1.86 -5.74
N GLN A 120 -1.04 -2.19 -5.80
CA GLN A 120 -1.81 -2.16 -7.04
C GLN A 120 -2.38 -0.78 -7.37
N LEU A 121 -2.83 0.00 -6.37
CA LEU A 121 -3.57 1.25 -6.61
C LEU A 121 -2.81 2.52 -6.26
N GLY A 122 -1.71 2.42 -5.50
CA GLY A 122 -1.11 3.57 -4.82
C GLY A 122 0.39 3.70 -4.94
N GLY A 123 1.08 2.92 -5.79
CA GLY A 123 2.54 2.96 -5.90
C GLY A 123 3.23 2.77 -4.55
N GLN A 124 2.78 1.77 -3.77
CA GLN A 124 3.20 1.46 -2.39
C GLN A 124 2.70 2.42 -1.29
N GLN A 125 1.89 3.43 -1.62
CA GLN A 125 1.39 4.43 -0.67
C GLN A 125 -0.14 4.37 -0.50
N TRP A 126 -0.61 4.32 0.75
CA TRP A 126 -2.04 4.21 1.04
C TRP A 126 -2.83 5.46 0.65
N ASN A 127 -2.31 6.63 1.00
CA ASN A 127 -2.97 7.89 0.67
C ASN A 127 -3.06 8.11 -0.84
N THR A 128 -2.06 7.67 -1.60
CA THR A 128 -2.11 7.67 -3.07
C THR A 128 -3.22 6.76 -3.59
N ALA A 129 -3.37 5.55 -3.03
CA ALA A 129 -4.47 4.64 -3.38
C ALA A 129 -5.85 5.22 -3.00
N MET A 130 -6.01 5.86 -1.85
CA MET A 130 -7.29 6.48 -1.49
C MET A 130 -7.62 7.66 -2.42
N ARG A 131 -6.62 8.49 -2.74
CA ARG A 131 -6.78 9.63 -3.64
C ARG A 131 -7.15 9.19 -5.06
N SER A 132 -6.55 8.12 -5.59
CA SER A 132 -6.91 7.60 -6.92
C SER A 132 -8.34 7.07 -7.00
N LEU A 133 -8.95 6.74 -5.85
CA LEU A 133 -10.34 6.32 -5.73
C LEU A 133 -11.29 7.47 -5.33
N GLY A 134 -10.80 8.71 -5.27
CA GLY A 134 -11.60 9.87 -4.85
C GLY A 134 -11.90 9.93 -3.33
N ILE A 135 -11.38 8.99 -2.54
CA ILE A 135 -11.60 8.97 -1.09
C ILE A 135 -10.74 10.07 -0.46
N PRO A 136 -11.33 10.96 0.37
CA PRO A 136 -10.56 12.01 1.02
C PRO A 136 -9.49 11.42 1.93
N ILE A 137 -8.31 12.02 1.95
CA ILE A 137 -7.21 11.55 2.80
C ILE A 137 -7.23 12.29 4.13
N SER A 138 -6.89 11.56 5.20
CA SER A 138 -6.72 12.17 6.51
C SER A 138 -5.45 13.01 6.50
N THR A 139 -5.56 14.30 6.83
CA THR A 139 -4.43 15.19 7.14
C THR A 139 -3.84 14.90 8.53
N ARG A 140 -4.51 14.08 9.34
CA ARG A 140 -4.08 13.63 10.68
C ARG A 140 -3.03 12.53 10.64
N GLY A 141 -2.81 11.91 9.48
CA GLY A 141 -1.57 11.20 9.22
C GLY A 141 -0.56 12.22 8.72
N LYS A 142 0.68 12.14 9.23
CA LYS A 142 1.83 12.92 8.73
C LYS A 142 1.64 13.06 7.22
N ALA A 143 1.72 14.29 6.69
CA ALA A 143 2.13 14.45 5.29
C ALA A 143 3.27 13.44 5.04
N PRO A 144 3.52 12.95 3.81
CA PRO A 144 4.88 12.52 3.52
C PRO A 144 5.71 13.70 4.00
N GLY A 145 6.34 13.57 5.17
CA GLY A 145 7.20 14.62 5.62
C GLY A 145 8.21 14.75 4.50
N PRO A 146 8.85 15.90 4.32
CA PRO A 146 10.22 15.78 3.83
C PRO A 146 10.82 14.61 4.61
N THR A 147 11.32 13.60 3.90
CA THR A 147 12.20 12.62 4.54
C THR A 147 13.11 13.46 5.42
N ARG A 148 13.26 13.10 6.71
CA ARG A 148 14.00 13.94 7.68
C ARG A 148 15.33 14.46 7.11
N PHE A 149 15.85 13.73 6.13
CA PHE A 149 16.95 14.07 5.26
C PHE A 149 16.51 14.09 3.78
N SER A 150 16.94 15.09 3.02
CA SER A 150 16.84 15.18 1.56
C SER A 150 17.74 14.16 0.86
N ARG A 151 17.61 14.00 -0.46
CA ARG A 151 18.46 13.09 -1.26
C ARG A 151 19.93 13.47 -1.12
N GLU A 152 20.22 14.77 -1.14
CA GLU A 152 21.54 15.36 -0.99
C GLU A 152 22.10 15.04 0.40
N GLU A 153 21.29 15.13 1.46
CA GLU A 153 21.71 14.77 2.82
C GLU A 153 22.00 13.26 2.97
N TYR A 154 21.29 12.41 2.22
CA TYR A 154 21.60 10.98 2.14
C TYR A 154 22.94 10.74 1.42
N VAL A 155 23.18 11.39 0.29
CA VAL A 155 24.43 11.26 -0.47
C VAL A 155 25.61 11.84 0.32
N GLN A 156 25.43 12.98 0.97
CA GLN A 156 26.44 13.59 1.83
C GLN A 156 26.79 12.68 3.01
N SER A 157 25.79 12.03 3.63
CA SER A 157 26.04 11.10 4.73
C SER A 157 26.87 9.88 4.29
N VAL A 158 26.66 9.36 3.07
CA VAL A 158 27.49 8.29 2.49
C VAL A 158 28.89 8.81 2.18
N THR A 159 29.00 10.02 1.65
CA THR A 159 30.27 10.67 1.32
C THR A 159 31.13 10.87 2.56
N ASP A 160 30.54 11.43 3.62
CA ASP A 160 31.21 11.69 4.89
C ASP A 160 31.66 10.38 5.54
N PHE A 161 30.81 9.36 5.53
CA PHE A 161 31.19 8.04 6.02
C PHE A 161 32.36 7.44 5.22
N ILE A 162 32.33 7.50 3.89
CA ILE A 162 33.41 6.98 3.05
C ILE A 162 34.72 7.75 3.31
N ALA A 163 34.65 9.06 3.51
CA ALA A 163 35.81 9.90 3.83
C ALA A 163 36.39 9.58 5.23
N ASP A 164 35.53 9.32 6.22
CA ASP A 164 35.94 8.90 7.57
C ASP A 164 36.38 7.43 7.64
N SER A 165 35.96 6.61 6.68
CA SER A 165 36.27 5.18 6.65
C SER A 165 37.74 4.96 6.25
N GLN A 166 38.54 4.44 7.18
CA GLN A 166 39.94 4.10 6.93
C GLN A 166 40.08 2.84 6.04
N SER A 167 39.13 1.90 6.10
CA SER A 167 39.18 0.65 5.33
C SER A 167 37.83 -0.09 5.23
N ASP A 168 36.99 -0.07 6.27
CA ASP A 168 35.69 -0.76 6.27
C ASP A 168 34.54 0.16 5.80
N GLN A 169 34.08 -0.07 4.57
CA GLN A 169 32.93 0.60 3.96
C GLN A 169 31.69 -0.31 3.91
N SER A 170 31.55 -1.23 4.84
CA SER A 170 30.39 -2.11 4.94
C SER A 170 29.16 -1.35 5.43
N PHE A 171 27.98 -1.88 5.10
CA PHE A 171 26.71 -1.37 5.60
C PHE A 171 26.63 -1.43 7.14
N ARG A 172 27.30 -2.40 7.76
CA ARG A 172 27.40 -2.51 9.21
C ARG A 172 28.22 -1.36 9.78
N ALA A 173 29.42 -1.12 9.24
CA ALA A 173 30.28 -0.02 9.65
C ALA A 173 29.60 1.35 9.48
N TYR A 174 28.83 1.53 8.40
CA TYR A 174 27.98 2.72 8.22
C TYR A 174 26.98 2.89 9.36
N GLY A 175 26.30 1.82 9.77
CA GLY A 175 25.36 1.86 10.89
C GLY A 175 26.01 2.23 12.22
N GLU A 176 27.20 1.69 12.49
CA GLU A 176 27.99 1.99 13.68
C GLU A 176 28.50 3.44 13.68
N TRP A 177 28.98 3.93 12.54
CA TRP A 177 29.38 5.33 12.35
C TRP A 177 28.21 6.30 12.56
N VAL A 178 27.03 6.01 11.99
CA VAL A 178 25.82 6.83 12.21
C VAL A 178 25.42 6.87 13.68
N ALA A 179 25.57 5.77 14.43
CA ALA A 179 25.29 5.76 15.85
C ALA A 179 26.24 6.70 16.63
N HIS A 180 27.54 6.68 16.28
CA HIS A 180 28.54 7.58 16.84
C HIS A 180 28.24 9.06 16.52
N GLN A 181 27.93 9.38 15.25
CA GLN A 181 27.59 10.74 14.84
C GLN A 181 26.34 11.28 15.55
N ASN A 182 25.31 10.45 15.74
CA ASN A 182 24.11 10.82 16.49
C ASN A 182 24.40 11.10 17.97
N ALA A 183 25.32 10.34 18.59
CA ALA A 183 25.75 10.59 19.97
C ALA A 183 26.47 11.94 20.12
N LEU A 184 27.12 12.41 19.05
CA LEU A 184 27.76 13.73 18.95
C LEU A 184 26.79 14.86 18.54
N GLY A 185 25.50 14.56 18.37
CA GLY A 185 24.48 15.53 17.95
C GLY A 185 24.43 15.81 16.44
N ALA A 186 25.33 15.21 15.65
CA ALA A 186 25.32 15.27 14.20
C ALA A 186 24.34 14.23 13.64
N HIS A 187 23.07 14.60 13.54
CA HIS A 187 22.04 13.67 13.09
C HIS A 187 22.23 13.22 11.64
N ARG A 188 22.43 11.91 11.43
CA ARG A 188 22.60 11.28 10.11
C ARG A 188 21.49 10.28 9.77
N PRO A 189 21.17 10.07 8.48
CA PRO A 189 20.22 9.03 8.06
C PRO A 189 20.67 7.62 8.47
N SER A 190 19.78 6.89 9.13
CA SER A 190 20.07 5.52 9.60
C SER A 190 20.21 4.54 8.44
N GLY A 191 20.99 3.46 8.64
CA GLY A 191 21.16 2.40 7.64
C GLY A 191 19.83 1.85 7.07
N PRO A 192 18.82 1.53 7.91
CA PRO A 192 17.51 1.12 7.41
C PRO A 192 16.78 2.20 6.58
N ALA A 193 16.91 3.48 6.94
CA ALA A 193 16.32 4.58 6.19
C ALA A 193 17.01 4.75 4.83
N LEU A 194 18.34 4.63 4.81
CA LEU A 194 19.17 4.69 3.60
C LEU A 194 18.84 3.53 2.65
N ARG A 195 18.71 2.29 3.15
CA ARG A 195 18.28 1.15 2.35
C ARG A 195 16.85 1.30 1.83
N LYS A 196 15.96 1.91 2.62
CA LYS A 196 14.60 2.22 2.17
C LYS A 196 14.59 3.29 1.06
N PHE A 197 15.56 4.21 1.07
CA PHE A 197 15.66 5.29 0.10
C PHE A 197 16.30 4.84 -1.23
N PHE A 198 17.45 4.16 -1.20
CA PHE A 198 18.18 3.72 -2.40
C PHE A 198 17.95 2.26 -2.81
N GLY A 199 17.21 1.49 -2.02
CA GLY A 199 16.97 0.06 -2.24
C GLY A 199 18.11 -0.85 -1.76
N SER A 200 19.38 -0.43 -1.89
CA SER A 200 20.55 -1.20 -1.44
C SER A 200 21.73 -0.30 -1.04
N TRP A 201 22.72 -0.89 -0.34
CA TRP A 201 23.98 -0.20 -0.01
C TRP A 201 24.82 0.11 -1.26
N SER A 202 24.86 -0.81 -2.23
CA SER A 202 25.57 -0.61 -3.50
C SER A 202 24.97 0.57 -4.28
N ALA A 203 23.65 0.64 -4.39
CA ALA A 203 22.96 1.75 -5.06
C ALA A 203 23.20 3.10 -4.38
N ALA A 204 23.38 3.13 -3.05
CA ALA A 204 23.72 4.35 -2.34
C ALA A 204 25.15 4.85 -2.64
N LYS A 205 26.12 3.93 -2.76
CA LYS A 205 27.50 4.26 -3.16
C LYS A 205 27.59 4.69 -4.62
N GLU A 206 26.81 4.06 -5.50
CA GLU A 206 26.71 4.46 -6.91
C GLU A 206 26.13 5.87 -7.04
N ALA A 207 25.04 6.19 -6.33
CA ALA A 207 24.48 7.53 -6.31
C ALA A 207 25.49 8.58 -5.82
N GLN A 208 26.28 8.25 -4.80
CA GLN A 208 27.37 9.11 -4.32
C GLN A 208 28.49 9.29 -5.36
N ALA A 209 28.86 8.25 -6.10
CA ALA A 209 29.90 8.32 -7.11
C ALA A 209 29.48 9.21 -8.31
N THR A 210 28.23 9.11 -8.74
CA THR A 210 27.67 9.91 -9.85
C THR A 210 27.63 11.41 -9.52
N GLU A 211 27.18 11.78 -8.31
CA GLU A 211 27.10 13.19 -7.89
C GLU A 211 28.46 13.84 -7.60
N ARG A 212 29.54 13.07 -7.55
CA ARG A 212 30.90 13.60 -7.43
C ARG A 212 31.52 13.98 -8.78
N GLN A 213 30.90 13.57 -9.89
CA GLN A 213 31.41 13.77 -11.26
C GLN A 213 30.68 14.90 -12.01
N GLU A 214 29.60 15.44 -11.45
CA GLU A 214 28.90 16.66 -11.89
C GLU A 214 29.41 17.89 -11.13
#